data_AF-A0A2Z3I4J5-F1
#
_entry.id   AF-A0A2Z3I4J5-F1
#
_cell.length_a   1.000
_cell.length_b   1.000
_cell.length_c   1.000
_cell.angle_alpha   90.00
_cell.angle_beta   90.00
_cell.angle_gamma   90.00
#
_symmetry.space_group_name_H-M   'P 1'
#
loop_
_entity.id
_entity.type
_entity.pdbx_description
1 polymer ?
#
loop_
_entity_poly.entity_id
_entity_poly.type
_entity_poly.pdbx_seq_one_letter_code
_entity_poly.pdbx_strand_id
1 'polypeptide(L)'
;MPKSSSEIIEYVRRQFEIKKMNTTKRTYVLSEQLSYPQLFGLLAKDQQEDALVQLSALRLLTQQLLLNEWQARCLSQHIRNPAGYLFGMIRKAQLGTFRASKFGEQQKG
;
A
#
# COMPACT_ATOMS: atom_id res chain seq x y z
N MET A 1 4.72 7.77 -23.80
CA MET A 1 5.95 7.50 -23.01
C MET A 1 5.54 6.98 -21.65
N PRO A 2 6.12 5.89 -21.14
CA PRO A 2 5.82 5.46 -19.77
C PRO A 2 6.33 6.53 -18.81
N LYS A 3 5.44 7.07 -17.97
CA LYS A 3 5.78 8.05 -16.95
C LYS A 3 6.77 7.40 -15.97
N SER A 4 7.79 8.14 -15.55
CA SER A 4 8.76 7.66 -14.55
C SER A 4 8.01 7.24 -13.28
N SER A 5 8.46 6.18 -12.61
CA SER A 5 7.88 5.72 -11.32
C SER A 5 7.79 6.85 -10.29
N SER A 6 8.69 7.84 -10.34
CA SER A 6 8.67 9.04 -9.49
C SER A 6 7.49 9.97 -9.80
N GLU A 7 7.18 10.22 -11.08
CA GLU A 7 6.04 11.07 -11.47
C GLU A 7 4.70 10.43 -11.13
N ILE A 8 4.61 9.10 -11.22
CA ILE A 8 3.40 8.36 -10.86
C ILE A 8 3.12 8.50 -9.36
N ILE A 9 4.15 8.41 -8.52
CA ILE A 9 4.00 8.59 -7.06
C ILE A 9 3.57 10.02 -6.72
N GLU A 10 4.19 11.03 -7.34
CA GLU A 10 3.80 12.43 -7.12
C GLU A 10 2.37 12.72 -7.61
N TYR A 11 1.96 12.14 -8.73
CA TYR A 11 0.57 12.25 -9.21
C TYR A 11 -0.43 11.69 -8.20
N VAL A 12 -0.17 10.50 -7.66
CA VAL A 12 -1.03 9.88 -6.65
C VAL A 12 -1.01 10.66 -5.35
N ARG A 13 0.16 11.14 -4.91
CA ARG A 13 0.29 11.99 -3.72
C ARG A 13 -0.60 13.22 -3.85
N ARG A 14 -0.54 13.93 -4.98
CA ARG A 14 -1.36 15.13 -5.24
C ARG A 14 -2.86 14.83 -5.25
N GLN A 15 -3.28 13.71 -5.85
CA GLN A 15 -4.69 13.28 -5.81
C GLN A 15 -5.14 12.92 -4.38
N PHE A 16 -4.25 12.33 -3.59
CA PHE A 16 -4.54 11.97 -2.20
C PHE A 16 -4.61 13.19 -1.30
N GLU A 17 -3.78 14.22 -1.51
CA GLU A 17 -3.83 15.50 -0.79
C GLU A 17 -5.14 16.26 -1.05
N ILE A 18 -5.59 16.31 -2.30
CA ILE A 18 -6.90 16.86 -2.68
C ILE A 18 -8.04 16.11 -1.97
N LYS A 19 -7.93 14.77 -1.86
CA LYS A 19 -8.92 13.94 -1.16
C LYS A 19 -8.83 14.04 0.37
N LYS A 20 -7.64 14.31 0.93
CA LYS A 20 -7.38 14.45 2.37
C LYS A 20 -8.05 15.71 2.96
N MET A 21 -8.23 16.78 2.17
CA MET A 21 -9.03 17.95 2.58
C MET A 21 -10.51 17.62 2.81
N ASN A 22 -11.01 16.48 2.32
CA ASN A 22 -12.40 16.06 2.42
C ASN A 22 -12.65 14.84 3.34
N THR A 23 -11.68 14.32 4.10
CA THR A 23 -11.96 13.13 4.94
C THR A 23 -11.15 13.07 6.23
N THR A 24 -11.75 13.62 7.28
CA THR A 24 -11.45 13.36 8.68
C THR A 24 -11.75 11.88 9.02
N LYS A 25 -10.80 11.22 9.72
CA LYS A 25 -10.87 9.85 10.28
C LYS A 25 -11.21 8.72 9.28
N ARG A 26 -10.18 8.08 8.73
CA ARG A 26 -10.33 6.81 7.99
C ARG A 26 -10.51 5.65 8.97
N THR A 27 -11.75 5.32 9.31
CA THR A 27 -12.11 4.09 10.02
C THR A 27 -11.89 2.92 9.06
N TYR A 28 -10.96 2.02 9.38
CA TYR A 28 -10.77 0.79 8.61
C TYR A 28 -11.95 -0.14 8.88
N VAL A 29 -12.97 -0.11 8.02
CA VAL A 29 -14.03 -1.10 8.06
C VAL A 29 -13.45 -2.43 7.55
N LEU A 30 -13.50 -3.46 8.39
CA LEU A 30 -13.16 -4.83 7.98
C LEU A 30 -14.32 -5.35 7.14
N SER A 31 -14.30 -5.08 5.84
CA SER A 31 -15.18 -5.74 4.88
C SER A 31 -14.71 -7.17 4.63
N GLU A 32 -15.64 -8.10 4.36
CA GLU A 32 -15.33 -9.47 3.93
C GLU A 32 -14.62 -9.52 2.56
N GLN A 33 -14.47 -8.37 1.91
CA GLN A 33 -13.78 -8.20 0.63
C GLN A 33 -12.55 -7.32 0.79
N LEU A 34 -11.48 -7.64 0.06
CA LEU A 34 -10.24 -6.89 0.04
C LEU A 34 -10.44 -5.53 -0.65
N SER A 35 -10.05 -4.44 0.01
CA SER A 35 -10.07 -3.09 -0.55
C SER A 35 -8.71 -2.75 -1.16
N TYR A 36 -8.68 -2.62 -2.48
CA TYR A 36 -7.46 -2.29 -3.22
C TYR A 36 -7.19 -0.77 -3.22
N PRO A 37 -5.99 -0.32 -2.79
CA PRO A 37 -5.61 1.08 -2.85
C PRO A 37 -5.44 1.57 -4.29
N GLN A 38 -5.65 2.87 -4.52
CA GLN A 38 -5.52 3.48 -5.87
C GLN A 38 -4.13 3.27 -6.48
N LEU A 39 -3.09 3.23 -5.64
CA LEU A 39 -1.72 2.96 -6.07
C LEU A 39 -1.56 1.55 -6.66
N PHE A 40 -2.38 0.58 -6.23
CA PHE A 40 -2.33 -0.80 -6.75
C PHE A 40 -2.69 -0.82 -8.24
N GLY A 41 -3.71 -0.06 -8.64
CA GLY A 41 -4.14 0.04 -10.03
C GLY A 41 -3.13 0.74 -10.96
N LEU A 42 -2.06 1.31 -10.41
CA LEU A 42 -1.00 1.97 -11.18
C LEU A 42 0.25 1.08 -11.37
N LEU A 43 0.28 -0.09 -10.74
CA LEU A 43 1.28 -1.11 -11.03
C LEU A 43 1.09 -1.63 -12.46
N ALA A 44 2.14 -2.17 -13.06
CA ALA A 44 2.01 -2.85 -14.35
C ALA A 44 1.09 -4.08 -14.19
N LYS A 45 0.39 -4.47 -15.27
CA LYS A 45 -0.67 -5.50 -15.19
C LYS A 45 -0.14 -6.85 -14.69
N ASP A 46 1.02 -7.26 -15.19
CA ASP A 46 1.79 -8.42 -14.73
C ASP A 46 2.10 -8.33 -13.23
N GLN A 47 2.52 -7.17 -12.75
CA GLN A 47 2.79 -6.96 -11.32
C GLN A 47 1.53 -7.03 -10.46
N GLN A 48 0.38 -6.55 -10.97
CA GLN A 48 -0.89 -6.68 -10.29
C GLN A 48 -1.31 -8.15 -10.18
N GLU A 49 -1.26 -8.89 -11.30
CA GLU A 49 -1.59 -10.32 -11.36
C GLU A 49 -0.71 -11.13 -10.40
N ASP A 50 0.61 -10.93 -10.44
CA ASP A 50 1.56 -11.60 -9.55
C ASP A 50 1.34 -11.25 -8.08
N ALA A 51 1.04 -9.98 -7.77
CA ALA A 51 0.75 -9.56 -6.41
C ALA A 51 -0.54 -10.20 -5.88
N LEU A 52 -1.59 -10.30 -6.70
CA LEU A 52 -2.84 -10.96 -6.33
C LEU A 52 -2.63 -12.44 -6.02
N VAL A 53 -1.86 -13.15 -6.84
CA VAL A 53 -1.52 -14.56 -6.60
C VAL A 53 -0.80 -14.71 -5.27
N GLN A 54 0.21 -13.88 -4.99
CA GLN A 54 0.96 -14.00 -3.73
C GLN A 54 0.18 -13.55 -2.49
N LEU A 55 -0.69 -12.54 -2.62
CA LEU A 55 -1.58 -12.09 -1.54
C LEU A 55 -2.58 -13.18 -1.15
N SER A 56 -3.07 -13.96 -2.12
CA SER A 56 -4.06 -15.04 -1.87
C SER A 56 -3.58 -16.10 -0.87
N ALA A 57 -2.26 -16.28 -0.72
CA ALA A 57 -1.66 -17.19 0.25
C ALA A 57 -1.71 -16.67 1.70
N LEU A 58 -2.11 -15.42 1.92
CA LEU A 58 -2.20 -14.79 3.23
C LEU A 58 -3.65 -14.73 3.72
N ARG A 59 -3.86 -14.61 5.03
CA ARG A 59 -5.20 -14.33 5.58
C ARG A 59 -5.68 -12.95 5.11
N LEU A 60 -6.99 -12.81 4.87
CA LEU A 60 -7.60 -11.56 4.38
C LEU A 60 -7.22 -10.33 5.22
N LEU A 61 -7.20 -10.47 6.56
CA LEU A 61 -6.78 -9.40 7.46
C LEU A 61 -5.34 -8.95 7.18
N THR A 62 -4.43 -9.90 6.99
CA THR A 62 -3.02 -9.64 6.69
C THR A 62 -2.86 -8.98 5.33
N GLN A 63 -3.63 -9.42 4.32
CA GLN A 63 -3.65 -8.80 3.00
C GLN A 63 -4.05 -7.32 3.09
N GLN A 64 -5.15 -7.01 3.78
CA GLN A 64 -5.65 -5.64 3.89
C GLN A 64 -4.65 -4.73 4.63
N LEU A 65 -4.08 -5.24 5.72
CA LEU A 65 -3.12 -4.53 6.54
C LEU A 65 -1.82 -4.23 5.77
N LEU A 66 -1.37 -5.17 4.92
CA LEU A 66 -0.23 -4.99 4.04
C LEU A 66 -0.48 -3.93 2.96
N LEU A 67 -1.63 -3.96 2.29
CA LEU A 67 -2.01 -2.96 1.28
C LEU A 67 -2.14 -1.56 1.89
N ASN A 68 -2.66 -1.45 3.11
CA ASN A 68 -2.78 -0.18 3.82
C ASN A 68 -1.41 0.41 4.16
N GLU A 69 -0.53 -0.39 4.76
CA GLU A 69 0.83 0.03 5.10
C GLU A 69 1.63 0.41 3.85
N TRP A 70 1.49 -0.39 2.78
CA TRP A 70 2.12 -0.12 1.50
C TRP A 70 1.74 1.23 0.93
N GLN A 71 0.44 1.53 0.84
CA GLN A 71 -0.03 2.83 0.35
C GLN A 71 0.46 3.96 1.25
N ALA A 72 0.33 3.82 2.58
CA ALA A 72 0.74 4.85 3.52
C ALA A 72 2.23 5.19 3.40
N ARG A 73 3.09 4.17 3.25
CA ARG A 73 4.54 4.32 3.06
C ARG A 73 4.89 4.94 1.72
N CYS A 74 4.28 4.49 0.63
CA CYS A 74 4.52 5.08 -0.69
C CYS A 74 4.13 6.55 -0.77
N LEU A 75 3.09 6.96 -0.03
CA LEU A 75 2.65 8.36 0.02
C LEU A 75 3.54 9.22 0.94
N SER A 76 3.92 8.67 2.11
CA SER A 76 4.64 9.41 3.15
C SER A 76 6.17 9.42 2.97
N GLN A 77 6.73 8.49 2.18
CA GLN A 77 8.17 8.33 1.97
C GLN A 77 8.49 8.32 0.48
N HIS A 78 9.72 8.70 0.13
CA HIS A 78 10.21 8.66 -1.25
C HIS A 78 10.58 7.22 -1.67
N ILE A 79 9.58 6.34 -1.73
CA ILE A 79 9.76 4.95 -2.17
C ILE A 79 10.06 4.94 -3.68
N ARG A 80 11.28 4.54 -4.07
CA ARG A 80 11.71 4.58 -5.48
C ARG A 80 11.02 3.54 -6.37
N ASN A 81 10.65 2.39 -5.79
CA ASN A 81 10.01 1.29 -6.50
C ASN A 81 8.84 0.73 -5.67
N PRO A 82 7.60 1.22 -5.90
CA PRO A 82 6.42 0.75 -5.17
C PRO A 82 6.16 -0.75 -5.32
N ALA A 83 6.33 -1.30 -6.53
CA ALA A 83 6.11 -2.72 -6.80
C ALA A 83 7.09 -3.61 -6.00
N GLY A 84 8.39 -3.33 -6.12
CA GLY A 84 9.42 -4.07 -5.40
C GLY A 84 9.25 -3.99 -3.88
N TYR A 85 8.81 -2.84 -3.38
CA TYR A 85 8.50 -2.67 -1.95
C TYR A 85 7.30 -3.51 -1.51
N LEU A 86 6.23 -3.57 -2.32
CA LEU A 86 5.07 -4.42 -2.07
C LEU A 86 5.46 -5.90 -1.99
N PHE A 87 6.17 -6.41 -2.99
CA PHE A 87 6.62 -7.80 -3.02
C PHE A 87 7.55 -8.15 -1.84
N GLY A 88 8.40 -7.21 -1.43
CA GLY A 88 9.22 -7.36 -0.22
C GLY A 88 8.39 -7.54 1.05
N MET A 89 7.29 -6.80 1.20
CA MET A 89 6.37 -6.97 2.34
C MET A 89 5.58 -8.27 2.24
N ILE A 90 5.10 -8.66 1.06
CA ILE A 90 4.37 -9.92 0.86
C ILE A 90 5.26 -11.10 1.23
N ARG A 91 6.52 -11.12 0.78
CA ARG A 91 7.49 -12.15 1.15
C ARG A 91 7.71 -12.23 2.67
N LYS A 92 7.85 -11.08 3.35
CA LYS A 92 7.93 -11.05 4.83
C LYS A 92 6.68 -11.63 5.49
N ALA A 93 5.50 -11.37 4.93
CA ALA A 93 4.24 -11.86 5.47
C ALA A 93 4.07 -13.36 5.29
N GLN A 94 4.47 -13.89 4.14
CA GLN A 94 4.51 -15.34 3.88
C GLN A 94 5.47 -16.07 4.83
N LEU A 95 6.60 -15.43 5.17
CA LEU A 95 7.55 -15.94 6.16
C LEU A 95 7.10 -15.72 7.62
N GLY A 96 5.93 -15.13 7.87
CA GLY A 96 5.44 -14.83 9.23
C GLY A 96 6.22 -13.74 9.97
N THR A 97 7.12 -13.02 9.28
CA THR A 97 7.99 -11.98 9.86
C THR A 97 7.50 -10.56 9.57
N PHE A 98 6.41 -10.42 8.82
CA PHE A 98 5.81 -9.13 8.56
C PHE A 98 5.27 -8.52 9.85
N ARG A 99 5.78 -7.33 10.15
CA ARG A 99 5.29 -6.46 11.21
C ARG A 99 4.80 -5.20 10.55
N ALA A 100 3.49 -4.96 10.56
CA ALA A 100 3.02 -3.62 10.23
C ALA A 100 3.61 -2.64 11.22
N SER A 101 4.18 -1.58 10.68
CA SER A 101 4.59 -0.45 11.48
C SER A 101 3.35 0.05 12.22
N LYS A 102 3.46 0.22 13.53
CA LYS A 102 2.45 0.95 14.30
C LYS A 102 2.40 2.39 13.78
N PHE A 103 1.55 2.67 12.80
CA PHE A 103 1.19 4.04 12.45
C PHE A 103 0.34 4.59 13.62
N GLY A 104 1.02 5.03 14.68
CA GLY A 104 0.39 5.52 15.92
C GLY A 104 1.28 5.71 17.15
N GLU A 105 2.56 5.26 17.16
CA GLU A 105 3.47 5.51 18.30
C GLU A 105 4.74 6.26 17.86
N GLN A 106 4.57 7.53 17.50
CA GLN A 106 5.57 8.57 17.73
C GLN A 106 4.89 9.80 18.35
N GLN A 107 4.45 9.64 19.60
CA GLN A 107 4.65 10.70 20.60
C GLN A 107 5.89 10.30 21.40
N LYS A 108 6.96 11.09 21.28
CA LYS A 108 7.96 11.43 22.31
C LYS A 108 9.19 12.01 21.62
N GLY A 109 9.46 13.29 21.92
CA GLY A 109 10.58 14.09 21.46
C GLY A 109 10.13 15.51 21.24
#